data_AF-A0A6B3M372-F1
#
_entry.id   AF-A0A6B3M372-F1
#
_cell.length_a   1.000
_cell.length_b   1.000
_cell.length_c   1.000
_cell.angle_alpha   90.00
_cell.angle_beta   90.00
_cell.angle_gamma   90.00
#
_symmetry.space_group_name_H-M   'P 1'
#
loop_
_entity.id
_entity.type
_entity.pdbx_description
1 polymer ?
#
loop_
_entity_poly.entity_id
_entity_poly.type
_entity_poly.pdbx_seq_one_letter_code
_entity_poly.pdbx_strand_id
1 'polypeptide(L)'
;MVKSKTKMSNKSYASQDNNEATEVYEIDSELLDVKYNQVRKPSLPYGIIINDQPAGIFIPTDQFIKAEWLEIPREEQLTTVELTKEITGLLIEKTRMLVLAFLPEYIRYKPSEENGEQAGNFIGLYDDYRDSLNKKTMDVCSEHALIFLDTKNKPLHKVPIVVRFKNVSLWSFKSTREEFYRTLEKVFYDYCKQQGLEVEYSGKNDKWRSLGVLNIEFKAIREGEGKNKSYCCKTYKLTKPTSANLSKLFLGQPKKKQQIWGFHDNIAGFIEAGESQLPALAADAEPEVSALPPQKNGKQLRKITQVEEELDEELDELDEFGTDSELEEFEDFDKDL
;
A
#
# COMPACT_ATOMS: atom_id res chain seq x y z
N MET A 1 -5.49 41.77 -61.99
CA MET A 1 -5.82 42.91 -61.12
C MET A 1 -4.99 42.81 -59.85
N VAL A 2 -3.87 43.53 -59.81
CA VAL A 2 -3.58 44.70 -58.93
C VAL A 2 -3.25 44.27 -57.50
N LYS A 3 -1.98 43.97 -57.20
CA LYS A 3 -0.90 44.85 -56.64
C LYS A 3 -1.18 45.23 -55.17
N SER A 4 -0.44 44.75 -54.16
CA SER A 4 0.97 44.97 -53.82
C SER A 4 1.38 46.43 -53.52
N LYS A 5 1.93 46.61 -52.30
CA LYS A 5 2.92 47.59 -51.81
C LYS A 5 2.50 48.96 -51.21
N THR A 6 2.69 49.02 -49.89
CA THR A 6 3.66 49.88 -49.16
C THR A 6 3.60 51.40 -49.28
N LYS A 7 3.48 52.12 -48.14
CA LYS A 7 4.49 53.11 -47.72
C LYS A 7 4.32 53.59 -46.26
N MET A 8 5.46 53.66 -45.59
CA MET A 8 5.72 54.24 -44.27
C MET A 8 5.40 55.74 -44.21
N SER A 9 5.10 56.25 -43.01
CA SER A 9 5.71 57.50 -42.52
C SER A 9 5.59 57.62 -41.01
N ASN A 10 6.77 57.72 -40.39
CA ASN A 10 7.02 58.12 -39.01
C ASN A 10 6.21 59.34 -38.56
N LYS A 11 5.79 59.34 -37.30
CA LYS A 11 6.04 60.47 -36.41
C LYS A 11 6.27 59.98 -34.98
N SER A 12 7.51 60.17 -34.58
CA SER A 12 8.05 60.07 -33.23
C SER A 12 7.35 61.06 -32.29
N TYR A 13 6.92 60.59 -31.13
CA TYR A 13 7.02 61.36 -29.90
C TYR A 13 7.78 60.49 -28.89
N ALA A 14 9.00 60.94 -28.60
CA ALA A 14 9.76 60.44 -27.49
C ALA A 14 9.12 60.98 -26.20
N SER A 15 8.70 60.07 -25.34
CA SER A 15 8.59 60.33 -23.91
C SER A 15 9.11 59.07 -23.23
N GLN A 16 10.21 59.28 -22.51
CA GLN A 16 10.88 58.30 -21.67
C GLN A 16 9.88 57.75 -20.65
N ASP A 17 9.41 56.52 -20.86
CA ASP A 17 8.83 55.72 -19.80
C ASP A 17 9.72 54.49 -19.63
N ASN A 18 10.27 54.38 -18.42
CA ASN A 18 10.98 53.23 -17.92
C ASN A 18 10.03 52.02 -17.89
N ASN A 19 9.94 51.31 -19.01
CA ASN A 19 9.36 49.99 -19.05
C ASN A 19 10.52 48.99 -19.07
N GLU A 20 10.83 48.42 -17.91
CA GLU A 20 11.43 47.10 -17.82
C GLU A 20 10.56 46.19 -18.71
N ALA A 21 11.02 45.96 -19.93
CA ALA A 21 10.43 44.96 -20.80
C ALA A 21 10.59 43.64 -20.05
N THR A 22 9.49 43.15 -19.50
CA THR A 22 9.37 41.77 -19.05
C THR A 22 9.79 40.92 -20.25
N GLU A 23 11.04 40.46 -20.27
CA GLU A 23 11.53 39.52 -21.27
C GLU A 23 10.59 38.33 -21.19
N VAL A 24 9.75 38.17 -22.22
CA VAL A 24 8.85 37.02 -22.31
C VAL A 24 9.77 35.82 -22.48
N TYR A 25 9.95 35.07 -21.42
CA TYR A 25 10.79 33.89 -21.38
C TYR A 25 10.29 32.88 -22.43
N GLU A 26 10.99 32.80 -23.56
CA GLU A 26 10.65 31.91 -24.67
C GLU A 26 11.20 30.51 -24.37
N ILE A 27 10.29 29.60 -24.01
CA ILE A 27 10.63 28.19 -23.76
C ILE A 27 10.75 27.50 -25.12
N ASP A 28 11.88 26.83 -25.36
CA ASP A 28 12.07 26.02 -26.56
C ASP A 28 10.98 24.93 -26.63
N SER A 29 10.21 24.92 -27.72
CA SER A 29 9.15 23.96 -27.97
C SER A 29 9.62 22.50 -27.95
N GLU A 30 10.91 22.23 -28.23
CA GLU A 30 11.48 20.89 -28.13
C GLU A 30 11.43 20.37 -26.68
N LEU A 31 11.61 21.23 -25.67
CA LEU A 31 11.58 20.85 -24.26
C LEU A 31 10.19 20.43 -23.76
N LEU A 32 9.13 20.69 -24.54
CA LEU A 32 7.77 20.27 -24.24
C LEU A 32 7.42 18.89 -24.83
N ASP A 33 8.37 18.26 -25.53
CA ASP A 33 8.20 16.93 -26.10
C ASP A 33 8.05 15.88 -24.99
N VAL A 34 7.10 14.96 -25.18
CA VAL A 34 6.79 13.85 -24.26
C VAL A 34 8.01 12.98 -23.99
N LYS A 35 9.00 12.95 -24.91
CA LYS A 35 10.27 12.22 -24.70
C LYS A 35 11.06 12.69 -23.47
N TYR A 36 10.85 13.93 -23.01
CA TYR A 36 11.49 14.48 -21.80
C TYR A 36 10.67 14.23 -20.54
N ASN A 37 9.44 13.71 -20.64
CA ASN A 37 8.63 13.36 -19.49
C ASN A 37 9.19 12.11 -18.83
N GLN A 38 9.71 12.27 -17.61
CA GLN A 38 10.07 11.14 -16.76
C GLN A 38 8.96 10.89 -15.76
N VAL A 39 8.34 9.71 -15.83
CA VAL A 39 7.42 9.25 -14.78
C VAL A 39 8.26 8.96 -13.52
N ARG A 40 8.05 9.75 -12.47
CA ARG A 40 8.72 9.56 -11.17
C ARG A 40 7.84 8.71 -10.27
N LYS A 41 8.45 7.84 -9.46
CA LYS A 41 7.71 7.13 -8.40
C LYS A 41 7.09 8.20 -7.47
N PRO A 42 5.76 8.19 -7.26
CA PRO A 42 5.13 9.15 -6.37
C PRO A 42 5.65 8.94 -4.95
N SER A 43 5.93 10.04 -4.24
CA SER A 43 6.27 9.99 -2.82
C SER A 43 4.99 9.76 -2.01
N LEU A 44 4.62 8.49 -1.89
CA LEU A 44 3.42 8.08 -1.19
C LEU A 44 3.69 7.91 0.32
N PRO A 45 2.71 8.21 1.18
CA PRO A 45 2.77 7.85 2.59
C PRO A 45 2.94 6.33 2.77
N TYR A 46 3.52 5.91 3.89
CA TYR A 46 3.78 4.50 4.16
C TYR A 46 3.11 3.98 5.43
N GLY A 47 2.90 2.66 5.46
CA GLY A 47 2.51 1.90 6.65
C GLY A 47 3.49 0.77 6.95
N ILE A 48 3.53 0.35 8.21
CA ILE A 48 4.46 -0.65 8.73
C ILE A 48 3.67 -1.87 9.22
N ILE A 49 4.10 -3.08 8.85
CA ILE A 49 3.54 -4.30 9.42
C ILE A 49 4.15 -4.57 10.80
N ILE A 50 3.30 -4.66 11.82
CA ILE A 50 3.70 -5.00 13.19
C ILE A 50 3.53 -6.50 13.41
N ASN A 51 4.66 -7.18 13.63
CA ASN A 51 4.73 -8.61 13.93
C ASN A 51 4.80 -8.87 15.44
N ASP A 52 3.89 -8.28 16.21
CA ASP A 52 3.83 -8.42 17.67
C ASP A 52 2.38 -8.61 18.14
N GLN A 53 2.11 -8.69 19.44
CA GLN A 53 0.76 -8.78 20.00
C GLN A 53 0.35 -7.43 20.63
N PRO A 54 -0.48 -6.60 19.96
CA PRO A 54 -1.28 -6.89 18.76
C PRO A 54 -0.56 -6.74 17.43
N ALA A 55 -1.05 -7.45 16.39
CA ALA A 55 -0.50 -7.44 15.04
C ALA A 55 -1.42 -6.70 14.08
N GLY A 56 -0.84 -5.95 13.15
CA GLY A 56 -1.63 -5.21 12.18
C GLY A 56 -0.80 -4.25 11.35
N ILE A 57 -1.49 -3.34 10.68
CA ILE A 57 -0.87 -2.27 9.90
C ILE A 57 -0.78 -1.03 10.79
N PHE A 58 0.44 -0.55 11.02
CA PHE A 58 0.71 0.64 11.78
C PHE A 58 0.99 1.83 10.85
N ILE A 59 0.24 2.91 11.01
CA ILE A 59 0.41 4.17 10.28
C ILE A 59 0.97 5.22 11.23
N PRO A 60 2.24 5.63 11.07
CA PRO A 60 2.83 6.70 11.88
C PRO A 60 2.09 8.03 11.75
N THR A 61 2.09 8.83 12.82
CA THR A 61 1.38 10.13 12.88
C THR A 61 1.82 11.12 11.80
N ASP A 62 3.09 11.17 11.45
CA ASP A 62 3.64 12.04 10.41
C ASP A 62 3.12 11.68 8.99
N GLN A 63 2.64 10.45 8.82
CA GLN A 63 2.09 9.96 7.55
C GLN A 63 0.61 10.36 7.37
N PHE A 64 -0.13 10.71 8.42
CA PHE A 64 -1.53 11.14 8.28
C PHE A 64 -1.67 12.40 7.45
N ILE A 65 -0.76 13.37 7.64
CA ILE A 65 -0.75 14.62 6.88
C ILE A 65 -0.45 14.33 5.41
N LYS A 66 0.55 13.49 5.14
CA LYS A 66 0.93 13.08 3.77
C LYS A 66 -0.17 12.27 3.08
N ALA A 67 -0.93 11.49 3.84
CA ALA A 67 -2.07 10.73 3.35
C ALA A 67 -3.31 11.58 3.08
N GLU A 68 -3.31 12.84 3.54
CA GLU A 68 -4.51 13.69 3.61
C GLU A 68 -5.66 12.94 4.31
N TRP A 69 -5.36 12.43 5.51
CA TRP A 69 -6.34 11.76 6.35
C TRP A 69 -7.51 12.69 6.67
N LEU A 70 -8.74 12.25 6.41
CA LEU A 70 -9.92 13.11 6.46
C LEU A 70 -10.28 13.52 7.90
N GLU A 71 -10.20 12.56 8.82
CA GLU A 71 -10.46 12.75 10.24
C GLU A 71 -9.30 12.13 11.03
N ILE A 72 -8.40 12.99 11.53
CA ILE A 72 -7.21 12.54 12.25
C ILE A 72 -7.64 11.81 13.54
N PRO A 73 -7.14 10.58 13.79
CA PRO A 73 -7.45 9.83 15.01
C PRO A 73 -7.08 10.62 16.27
N ARG A 74 -7.86 10.45 17.33
CA ARG A 74 -7.58 11.08 18.63
C ARG A 74 -6.42 10.38 19.34
N GLU A 75 -5.78 11.06 20.29
CA GLU A 75 -4.64 10.51 21.05
C GLU A 75 -4.96 9.16 21.72
N GLU A 76 -6.20 8.97 22.19
CA GLU A 76 -6.68 7.73 22.81
C GLU A 76 -6.65 6.52 21.86
N GLN A 77 -6.73 6.78 20.55
CA GLN A 77 -6.73 5.76 19.49
C GLN A 77 -5.32 5.48 18.95
N LEU A 78 -4.30 6.20 19.43
CA LEU A 78 -2.94 6.05 18.98
C LEU A 78 -2.18 5.06 19.86
N THR A 79 -1.37 4.23 19.21
CA THR A 79 -0.48 3.27 19.85
C THR A 79 0.96 3.74 19.66
N THR A 80 1.78 3.60 20.70
CA THR A 80 3.22 3.80 20.58
C THR A 80 3.90 2.44 20.44
N VAL A 81 4.69 2.29 19.39
CA VAL A 81 5.43 1.06 19.09
C VAL A 81 6.92 1.36 19.11
N GLU A 82 7.67 0.53 19.82
CA GLU A 82 9.13 0.59 19.84
C GLU A 82 9.69 -0.20 18.64
N LEU A 83 10.17 0.53 17.63
CA LEU A 83 10.88 -0.03 16.48
C LEU A 83 12.39 0.19 16.68
N THR A 84 13.04 0.95 15.79
CA THR A 84 14.38 1.51 16.04
C THR A 84 14.32 2.72 16.98
N LYS A 85 13.18 3.40 16.99
CA LYS A 85 12.79 4.49 17.88
C LYS A 85 11.33 4.29 18.28
N GLU A 86 10.93 4.93 19.37
CA GLU A 86 9.51 5.02 19.74
C GLU A 86 8.79 5.88 18.70
N ILE A 87 7.78 5.28 18.05
CA ILE A 87 6.96 5.95 17.05
C ILE A 87 5.50 5.79 17.46
N THR A 88 4.78 6.89 17.49
CA THR A 88 3.34 6.94 17.79
C THR A 88 2.52 7.04 16.50
N GLY A 89 1.44 6.28 16.42
CA GLY A 89 0.63 6.13 15.21
C GLY A 89 -0.62 5.31 15.43
N LEU A 90 -1.41 5.11 14.38
CA LEU A 90 -2.62 4.28 14.43
C LEU A 90 -2.26 2.84 14.10
N LEU A 91 -2.54 1.91 15.01
CA LEU A 91 -2.44 0.48 14.75
C LEU A 91 -3.80 -0.06 14.31
N ILE A 92 -3.86 -0.60 13.09
CA ILE A 92 -5.08 -1.12 12.48
C ILE A 92 -4.99 -2.65 12.46
N GLU A 93 -5.67 -3.29 13.41
CA GLU A 93 -5.78 -4.76 13.51
C GLU A 93 -6.88 -5.30 12.58
N LYS A 94 -8.03 -4.62 12.56
CA LYS A 94 -9.16 -4.89 11.66
C LYS A 94 -9.24 -3.79 10.63
N THR A 95 -9.25 -4.15 9.35
CA THR A 95 -9.22 -3.17 8.26
C THR A 95 -10.24 -3.50 7.18
N ARG A 96 -10.93 -2.45 6.72
CA ARG A 96 -11.61 -2.43 5.42
C ARG A 96 -10.74 -1.62 4.47
N MET A 97 -10.30 -2.23 3.38
CA MET A 97 -9.38 -1.56 2.45
C MET A 97 -9.57 -1.99 1.01
N LEU A 98 -9.11 -1.13 0.10
CA LEU A 98 -8.96 -1.39 -1.33
C LEU A 98 -7.48 -1.54 -1.66
N VAL A 99 -7.11 -2.55 -2.45
CA VAL A 99 -5.77 -2.65 -3.02
C VAL A 99 -5.83 -2.07 -4.43
N LEU A 100 -5.19 -0.92 -4.64
CA LEU A 100 -5.19 -0.24 -5.93
C LEU A 100 -4.19 -0.88 -6.89
N ALA A 101 -2.99 -1.17 -6.39
CA ALA A 101 -1.90 -1.79 -7.11
C ALA A 101 -0.95 -2.48 -6.14
N PHE A 102 -0.13 -3.37 -6.65
CA PHE A 102 0.95 -4.00 -5.90
C PHE A 102 2.12 -4.30 -6.82
N LEU A 103 3.30 -4.39 -6.25
CA LEU A 103 4.48 -4.86 -6.98
C LEU A 103 4.56 -6.40 -6.90
N PRO A 104 5.04 -7.08 -7.96
CA PRO A 104 5.37 -8.50 -7.87
C PRO A 104 6.32 -8.80 -6.71
N GLU A 105 6.34 -10.05 -6.24
CA GLU A 105 7.23 -10.40 -5.14
C GLU A 105 8.69 -10.26 -5.58
N TYR A 106 9.48 -9.60 -4.74
CA TYR A 106 10.89 -9.36 -4.99
C TYR A 106 11.75 -9.65 -3.78
N ILE A 107 13.01 -9.96 -4.04
CA ILE A 107 14.03 -10.23 -3.03
C ILE A 107 14.86 -8.98 -2.84
N ARG A 108 15.16 -8.69 -1.57
CA ARG A 108 16.10 -7.63 -1.19
C ARG A 108 16.96 -8.07 -0.02
N TYR A 109 18.11 -7.44 0.15
CA TYR A 109 18.90 -7.60 1.36
C TYR A 109 18.17 -6.99 2.58
N LYS A 110 18.29 -7.67 3.72
CA LYS A 110 17.75 -7.17 4.99
C LYS A 110 18.44 -5.87 5.39
N PRO A 111 17.72 -4.93 6.04
CA PRO A 111 18.32 -3.75 6.64
C PRO A 111 19.00 -4.15 7.96
N SER A 112 20.14 -4.81 7.88
CA SER A 112 20.95 -5.22 9.03
C SER A 112 22.39 -4.79 8.82
N GLU A 113 23.08 -4.48 9.92
CA GLU A 113 24.51 -4.09 9.90
C GLU A 113 25.38 -5.12 9.16
N GLU A 114 25.04 -6.42 9.24
CA GLU A 114 25.72 -7.51 8.54
C GLU A 114 25.77 -7.34 7.01
N ASN A 115 24.79 -6.65 6.42
CA ASN A 115 24.72 -6.43 4.98
C ASN A 115 25.42 -5.14 4.54
N GLY A 116 25.90 -4.29 5.47
CA GLY A 116 26.61 -3.05 5.17
C GLY A 116 25.90 -2.18 4.12
N GLU A 117 26.64 -1.77 3.09
CA GLU A 117 26.16 -0.96 1.97
C GLU A 117 25.09 -1.66 1.09
N GLN A 118 24.93 -2.97 1.23
CA GLN A 118 23.93 -3.74 0.48
C GLN A 118 22.57 -3.75 1.17
N ALA A 119 22.48 -3.30 2.43
CA ALA A 119 21.26 -3.30 3.23
C ALA A 119 20.09 -2.62 2.49
N GLY A 120 18.99 -3.36 2.29
CA GLY A 120 17.80 -2.86 1.62
C GLY A 120 17.83 -2.87 0.10
N ASN A 121 18.97 -3.19 -0.53
CA ASN A 121 19.09 -3.22 -1.99
C ASN A 121 18.28 -4.35 -2.61
N PHE A 122 17.63 -4.03 -3.73
CA PHE A 122 16.93 -4.98 -4.57
C PHE A 122 17.90 -5.97 -5.20
N ILE A 123 17.51 -7.24 -5.22
CA ILE A 123 18.29 -8.32 -5.84
C ILE A 123 17.64 -8.73 -7.16
N GLY A 124 16.33 -8.98 -7.13
CA GLY A 124 15.60 -9.50 -8.27
C GLY A 124 14.18 -9.88 -7.91
N LEU A 125 13.39 -10.25 -8.92
CA LEU A 125 12.06 -10.81 -8.70
C LEU A 125 12.17 -12.20 -8.04
N TYR A 126 11.21 -12.52 -7.17
CA TYR A 126 11.22 -13.77 -6.42
C TYR A 126 11.18 -14.99 -7.34
N ASP A 127 10.34 -14.97 -8.37
CA ASP A 127 10.19 -16.11 -9.28
C ASP A 127 11.49 -16.44 -10.04
N ASP A 128 12.28 -15.42 -10.38
CA ASP A 128 13.54 -15.57 -11.11
C ASP A 128 14.72 -15.93 -10.18
N TYR A 129 14.69 -15.48 -8.92
CA TYR A 129 15.84 -15.56 -8.00
C TYR A 129 15.60 -16.43 -6.77
N ARG A 130 14.48 -17.15 -6.67
CA ARG A 130 14.12 -17.98 -5.49
C ARG A 130 15.21 -18.98 -5.10
N ASP A 131 15.92 -19.55 -6.06
CA ASP A 131 16.96 -20.56 -5.83
C ASP A 131 18.21 -19.96 -5.16
N SER A 132 18.40 -18.65 -5.29
CA SER A 132 19.49 -17.88 -4.67
C SER A 132 19.12 -17.26 -3.32
N LEU A 133 17.89 -17.49 -2.83
CA LEU A 133 17.38 -16.86 -1.63
C LEU A 133 18.09 -17.36 -0.36
N ASN A 134 18.83 -16.48 0.29
CA ASN A 134 19.37 -16.72 1.62
C ASN A 134 18.47 -16.10 2.70
N LYS A 135 17.66 -16.93 3.38
CA LYS A 135 16.73 -16.50 4.44
C LYS A 135 17.39 -15.74 5.61
N LYS A 136 18.70 -15.83 5.79
CA LYS A 136 19.41 -15.10 6.86
C LYS A 136 19.64 -13.64 6.49
N THR A 137 20.13 -13.38 5.28
CA THR A 137 20.55 -12.04 4.82
C THR A 137 19.54 -11.36 3.91
N MET A 138 18.54 -12.09 3.40
CA MET A 138 17.56 -11.60 2.42
C MET A 138 16.13 -11.75 2.94
N ASP A 139 15.24 -10.85 2.49
CA ASP A 139 13.80 -10.86 2.70
C ASP A 139 13.05 -10.90 1.37
N VAL A 140 11.94 -11.63 1.31
CA VAL A 140 10.98 -11.54 0.22
C VAL A 140 9.91 -10.50 0.58
N CYS A 141 9.69 -9.54 -0.30
CA CYS A 141 8.84 -8.38 -0.07
C CYS A 141 7.87 -8.15 -1.24
N SER A 142 6.75 -7.49 -0.96
CA SER A 142 5.91 -6.85 -1.98
C SER A 142 5.26 -5.60 -1.39
N GLU A 143 5.23 -4.53 -2.17
CA GLU A 143 4.64 -3.24 -1.82
C GLU A 143 3.23 -3.15 -2.38
N HIS A 144 2.29 -2.70 -1.55
CA HIS A 144 0.88 -2.60 -1.90
C HIS A 144 0.39 -1.18 -1.66
N ALA A 145 -0.21 -0.57 -2.67
CA ALA A 145 -0.85 0.73 -2.57
C ALA A 145 -2.31 0.54 -2.13
N LEU A 146 -2.63 1.05 -0.94
CA LEU A 146 -3.89 0.79 -0.24
C LEU A 146 -4.69 2.07 -0.01
N ILE A 147 -6.02 1.93 -0.01
CA ILE A 147 -6.96 2.93 0.51
C ILE A 147 -7.76 2.28 1.65
N PHE A 148 -7.65 2.82 2.85
CA PHE A 148 -8.46 2.42 4.00
C PHE A 148 -9.85 3.04 3.90
N LEU A 149 -10.85 2.27 4.32
CA LEU A 149 -12.26 2.62 4.27
C LEU A 149 -12.88 2.57 5.67
N ASP A 150 -13.88 3.42 5.89
CA ASP A 150 -14.77 3.32 7.03
C ASP A 150 -15.79 2.17 6.87
N THR A 151 -16.63 1.98 7.88
CA THR A 151 -17.72 0.99 7.88
C THR A 151 -18.77 1.24 6.79
N LYS A 152 -18.86 2.46 6.25
CA LYS A 152 -19.78 2.88 5.17
C LYS A 152 -19.11 2.83 3.79
N ASN A 153 -17.91 2.26 3.68
CA ASN A 153 -17.08 2.20 2.48
C ASN A 153 -16.74 3.59 1.90
N LYS A 154 -16.48 4.56 2.77
CA LYS A 154 -15.89 5.85 2.41
C LYS A 154 -14.38 5.82 2.70
N PRO A 155 -13.54 6.35 1.81
CA PRO A 155 -12.11 6.49 2.07
C PRO A 155 -11.83 7.29 3.35
N LEU A 156 -10.89 6.83 4.17
CA LEU A 156 -10.41 7.54 5.36
C LEU A 156 -9.36 8.61 5.02
N HIS A 157 -8.76 8.52 3.84
CA HIS A 157 -7.68 9.38 3.37
C HIS A 157 -7.76 9.53 1.85
N LYS A 158 -7.11 10.55 1.28
CA LYS A 158 -7.20 10.87 -0.16
C LYS A 158 -5.99 10.39 -0.97
N VAL A 159 -4.85 10.22 -0.33
CA VAL A 159 -3.62 9.72 -0.97
C VAL A 159 -3.40 8.26 -0.59
N PRO A 160 -3.18 7.34 -1.55
CA PRO A 160 -2.92 5.93 -1.27
C PRO A 160 -1.70 5.73 -0.36
N ILE A 161 -1.78 4.77 0.56
CA ILE A 161 -0.71 4.43 1.48
C ILE A 161 -0.02 3.16 1.01
N VAL A 162 1.32 3.18 0.94
CA VAL A 162 2.12 2.03 0.55
C VAL A 162 2.48 1.21 1.79
N VAL A 163 2.07 -0.05 1.79
CA VAL A 163 2.41 -1.01 2.84
C VAL A 163 3.29 -2.10 2.26
N ARG A 164 4.46 -2.32 2.86
CA ARG A 164 5.36 -3.41 2.48
C ARG A 164 5.12 -4.62 3.37
N PHE A 165 4.60 -5.68 2.78
CA PHE A 165 4.51 -6.99 3.42
C PHE A 165 5.81 -7.76 3.19
N LYS A 166 6.23 -8.54 4.19
CA LYS A 166 7.48 -9.32 4.15
C LYS A 166 7.25 -10.76 4.59
N ASN A 167 7.93 -11.70 3.92
CA ASN A 167 8.01 -13.11 4.30
C ASN A 167 6.63 -13.70 4.66
N VAL A 168 6.43 -14.16 5.89
CA VAL A 168 5.18 -14.80 6.35
C VAL A 168 3.95 -13.88 6.17
N SER A 169 4.08 -12.60 6.54
CA SER A 169 2.98 -11.64 6.38
C SER A 169 2.59 -11.41 4.92
N LEU A 170 3.58 -11.44 4.02
CA LEU A 170 3.37 -11.35 2.58
C LEU A 170 2.59 -12.54 2.05
N TRP A 171 3.07 -13.75 2.31
CA TRP A 171 2.44 -14.96 1.78
C TRP A 171 1.03 -15.16 2.34
N SER A 172 0.85 -14.86 3.64
CA SER A 172 -0.48 -14.88 4.27
C SER A 172 -1.42 -13.87 3.61
N PHE A 173 -1.00 -12.61 3.44
CA PHE A 173 -1.84 -11.59 2.81
C PHE A 173 -2.13 -11.90 1.34
N LYS A 174 -1.12 -12.32 0.56
CA LYS A 174 -1.26 -12.69 -0.85
C LYS A 174 -2.30 -13.79 -1.03
N SER A 175 -2.17 -14.88 -0.26
CA SER A 175 -3.08 -16.02 -0.34
C SER A 175 -4.53 -15.60 -0.05
N THR A 176 -4.77 -14.88 1.05
CA THR A 176 -6.11 -14.39 1.40
C THR A 176 -6.68 -13.43 0.36
N ARG A 177 -5.87 -12.52 -0.16
CA ARG A 177 -6.27 -11.57 -1.21
C ARG A 177 -6.66 -12.28 -2.50
N GLU A 178 -5.88 -13.25 -2.94
CA GLU A 178 -6.18 -14.02 -4.15
C GLU A 178 -7.43 -14.88 -4.01
N GLU A 179 -7.62 -15.52 -2.86
CA GLU A 179 -8.86 -16.25 -2.54
C GLU A 179 -10.06 -15.30 -2.62
N PHE A 180 -9.97 -14.14 -1.96
CA PHE A 180 -11.03 -13.13 -1.98
C PHE A 180 -11.40 -12.71 -3.40
N TYR A 181 -10.42 -12.37 -4.25
CA TYR A 181 -10.71 -11.93 -5.62
C TYR A 181 -11.32 -13.04 -6.48
N ARG A 182 -10.86 -14.28 -6.35
CA ARG A 182 -11.47 -15.42 -7.07
C ARG A 182 -12.93 -15.61 -6.65
N THR A 183 -13.22 -15.55 -5.36
CA THR A 183 -14.60 -15.65 -4.84
C THR A 183 -15.44 -14.46 -5.29
N LEU A 184 -14.89 -13.25 -5.26
CA LEU A 184 -15.58 -12.03 -5.69
C LEU A 184 -15.95 -12.06 -7.17
N GLU A 185 -15.02 -12.48 -8.03
CA GLU A 185 -15.24 -12.62 -9.48
C GLU A 185 -16.36 -13.64 -9.77
N LYS A 186 -16.38 -14.76 -9.04
CA LYS A 186 -17.44 -15.78 -9.14
C LYS A 186 -18.80 -15.24 -8.70
N VAL A 187 -18.88 -14.62 -7.51
CA VAL A 187 -20.12 -14.06 -6.99
C VAL A 187 -20.65 -12.94 -7.89
N PHE A 188 -19.75 -12.12 -8.46
CA PHE A 188 -20.13 -11.09 -9.43
C PHE A 188 -20.73 -11.70 -10.70
N TYR A 189 -20.12 -12.77 -11.24
CA TYR A 189 -20.68 -13.50 -12.38
C TYR A 189 -22.07 -14.07 -12.05
N ASP A 190 -22.23 -14.75 -10.92
CA ASP A 190 -23.50 -15.34 -10.50
C ASP A 190 -24.58 -14.26 -10.33
N TYR A 191 -24.22 -13.11 -9.74
CA TYR A 191 -25.10 -11.95 -9.63
C TYR A 191 -25.53 -11.42 -11.00
N CYS A 192 -24.60 -11.24 -11.94
CA CYS A 192 -24.93 -10.78 -13.29
C CYS A 192 -25.88 -11.73 -14.02
N LYS A 193 -25.62 -13.05 -13.90
CA LYS A 193 -26.47 -14.09 -14.47
C LYS A 193 -27.88 -14.07 -13.88
N GLN A 194 -28.02 -13.88 -12.57
CA GLN A 194 -29.32 -13.73 -11.90
C GLN A 194 -30.09 -12.49 -12.37
N GLN A 195 -29.37 -11.42 -12.73
CA GLN A 195 -29.96 -10.20 -13.30
C GLN A 195 -30.25 -10.32 -14.81
N GLY A 196 -30.05 -11.49 -15.42
CA GLY A 196 -30.30 -11.73 -16.85
C GLY A 196 -29.26 -11.09 -17.78
N LEU A 197 -28.08 -10.71 -17.25
CA LEU A 197 -26.98 -10.20 -18.06
C LEU A 197 -26.15 -11.38 -18.58
N GLU A 198 -26.00 -11.47 -19.89
CA GLU A 198 -25.17 -12.49 -20.54
C GLU A 198 -23.70 -12.07 -20.44
N VAL A 199 -23.04 -12.52 -19.38
CA VAL A 199 -21.62 -12.29 -19.10
C VAL A 199 -20.96 -13.63 -18.91
N GLU A 200 -19.80 -13.85 -19.52
CA GLU A 200 -19.00 -15.06 -19.31
C GLU A 200 -18.12 -14.93 -18.06
N TYR A 201 -17.90 -16.06 -17.38
CA TYR A 201 -16.95 -16.11 -16.27
C TYR A 201 -15.53 -15.94 -16.82
N SER A 202 -14.83 -14.92 -16.33
CA SER A 202 -13.50 -14.56 -16.80
C SER A 202 -12.76 -13.81 -15.70
N GLY A 203 -11.47 -14.11 -15.57
CA GLY A 203 -10.57 -13.43 -14.64
C GLY A 203 -10.53 -11.93 -14.94
N LYS A 204 -10.60 -11.12 -13.89
CA LYS A 204 -10.64 -9.66 -14.03
C LYS A 204 -9.25 -9.06 -13.83
N ASN A 205 -9.04 -7.88 -14.40
CA ASN A 205 -7.77 -7.16 -14.25
C ASN A 205 -7.70 -6.45 -12.89
N ASP A 206 -6.51 -5.97 -12.54
CA ASP A 206 -6.29 -5.34 -11.23
C ASP A 206 -7.09 -4.04 -11.06
N LYS A 207 -7.35 -3.32 -12.14
CA LYS A 207 -8.24 -2.13 -12.11
C LYS A 207 -9.67 -2.49 -11.69
N TRP A 208 -10.19 -3.64 -12.12
CA TRP A 208 -11.48 -4.15 -11.64
C TRP A 208 -11.39 -4.65 -10.21
N ARG A 209 -10.34 -5.40 -9.87
CA ARG A 209 -10.12 -5.94 -8.51
C ARG A 209 -9.96 -4.85 -7.46
N SER A 210 -9.44 -3.68 -7.85
CA SER A 210 -9.34 -2.49 -6.97
C SER A 210 -10.69 -1.96 -6.46
N LEU A 211 -11.81 -2.42 -7.03
CA LEU A 211 -13.16 -2.11 -6.55
C LEU A 211 -13.65 -3.07 -5.47
N GLY A 212 -12.92 -4.17 -5.22
CA GLY A 212 -13.22 -5.14 -4.17
C GLY A 212 -12.74 -4.65 -2.81
N VAL A 213 -13.64 -4.64 -1.83
CA VAL A 213 -13.34 -4.25 -0.44
C VAL A 213 -12.86 -5.47 0.32
N LEU A 214 -11.57 -5.50 0.66
CA LEU A 214 -11.02 -6.47 1.57
C LEU A 214 -11.36 -6.06 3.00
N ASN A 215 -12.19 -6.85 3.67
CA ASN A 215 -12.45 -6.74 5.10
C ASN A 215 -11.72 -7.87 5.81
N ILE A 216 -10.60 -7.55 6.46
CA ILE A 216 -9.70 -8.52 7.08
C ILE A 216 -9.32 -8.14 8.50
N GLU A 217 -8.99 -9.15 9.28
CA GLU A 217 -8.44 -9.02 10.62
C GLU A 217 -7.07 -9.67 10.68
N PHE A 218 -6.09 -8.94 11.21
CA PHE A 218 -4.75 -9.43 11.47
C PHE A 218 -4.64 -9.99 12.88
N LYS A 219 -3.80 -11.03 13.05
CA LYS A 219 -3.48 -11.58 14.36
C LYS A 219 -2.02 -12.01 14.39
N ALA A 220 -1.41 -11.88 15.56
CA ALA A 220 -0.06 -12.37 15.78
C ALA A 220 -0.10 -13.89 16.02
N ILE A 221 0.48 -14.64 15.10
CA ILE A 221 0.61 -16.10 15.18
C ILE A 221 2.09 -16.44 15.32
N ARG A 222 2.43 -17.34 16.24
CA ARG A 222 3.81 -17.79 16.43
C ARG A 222 4.18 -18.79 15.35
N GLU A 223 5.15 -18.42 14.53
CA GLU A 223 5.66 -19.22 13.42
C GLU A 223 7.14 -19.53 13.60
N GLY A 224 7.56 -20.70 13.13
CA GLY A 224 8.94 -21.18 13.17
C GLY A 224 9.13 -22.51 13.92
N GLU A 225 10.32 -23.08 13.78
CA GLU A 225 10.66 -24.38 14.33
C GLU A 225 11.37 -24.26 15.69
N GLY A 226 10.96 -25.10 16.65
CA GLY A 226 11.61 -25.23 17.96
C GLY A 226 11.72 -23.91 18.73
N LYS A 227 12.96 -23.49 19.02
CA LYS A 227 13.28 -22.28 19.81
C LYS A 227 13.19 -20.98 19.01
N ASN A 228 13.04 -21.05 17.68
CA ASN A 228 12.98 -19.87 16.79
C ASN A 228 11.55 -19.40 16.51
N LYS A 229 10.57 -19.81 17.32
CA LYS A 229 9.20 -19.33 17.21
C LYS A 229 9.14 -17.85 17.51
N SER A 230 8.71 -17.06 16.53
CA SER A 230 8.52 -15.61 16.66
C SER A 230 7.10 -15.25 16.23
N TYR A 231 6.58 -14.15 16.77
CA TYR A 231 5.29 -13.66 16.32
C TYR A 231 5.40 -13.13 14.89
N CYS A 232 4.42 -13.46 14.08
CA CYS A 232 4.27 -12.98 12.71
C CYS A 232 2.83 -12.48 12.54
N CYS A 233 2.68 -11.33 11.88
CA CYS A 233 1.39 -10.81 11.46
C CYS A 233 0.84 -11.71 10.34
N LYS A 234 -0.28 -12.37 10.60
CA LYS A 234 -1.03 -13.14 9.61
C LYS A 234 -2.43 -12.59 9.47
N THR A 235 -2.98 -12.69 8.27
CA THR A 235 -4.40 -12.48 8.05
C THR A 235 -5.14 -13.65 8.69
N TYR A 236 -5.91 -13.37 9.73
CA TYR A 236 -6.61 -14.38 10.53
C TYR A 236 -8.04 -14.62 10.05
N LYS A 237 -8.75 -13.54 9.73
CA LYS A 237 -10.13 -13.60 9.22
C LYS A 237 -10.30 -12.75 7.97
N LEU A 238 -11.20 -13.19 7.10
CA LEU A 238 -11.61 -12.52 5.87
C LEU A 238 -13.12 -12.64 5.74
N THR A 239 -13.82 -11.53 5.48
CA THR A 239 -15.22 -11.59 5.08
C THR A 239 -15.32 -12.07 3.63
N LYS A 240 -15.81 -13.30 3.44
CA LYS A 240 -15.99 -13.89 2.10
C LYS A 240 -17.14 -13.21 1.34
N PRO A 241 -16.95 -12.88 0.05
CA PRO A 241 -18.04 -12.38 -0.80
C PRO A 241 -19.16 -13.41 -0.95
N THR A 242 -20.40 -12.94 -0.87
CA THR A 242 -21.63 -13.68 -1.11
C THR A 242 -22.61 -12.78 -1.88
N SER A 243 -23.63 -13.35 -2.51
CA SER A 243 -24.61 -12.55 -3.27
C SER A 243 -25.35 -11.53 -2.38
N ALA A 244 -25.51 -11.81 -1.08
CA ALA A 244 -26.15 -10.92 -0.12
C ALA A 244 -25.27 -9.73 0.29
N ASN A 245 -23.95 -9.94 0.44
CA ASN A 245 -23.02 -8.90 0.90
C ASN A 245 -22.25 -8.21 -0.24
N LEU A 246 -22.48 -8.61 -1.50
CA LEU A 246 -21.78 -8.07 -2.67
C LEU A 246 -21.85 -6.54 -2.75
N SER A 247 -22.99 -5.93 -2.45
CA SER A 247 -23.17 -4.47 -2.46
C SER A 247 -22.28 -3.73 -1.46
N LYS A 248 -21.87 -4.42 -0.37
CA LYS A 248 -20.95 -3.91 0.66
C LYS A 248 -19.49 -4.22 0.32
N LEU A 249 -19.21 -5.30 -0.40
CA LEU A 249 -17.85 -5.75 -0.70
C LEU A 249 -17.37 -5.42 -2.12
N PHE A 250 -18.23 -4.85 -2.96
CA PHE A 250 -17.88 -4.44 -4.32
C PHE A 250 -18.40 -3.04 -4.64
N LEU A 251 -17.49 -2.12 -4.97
CA LEU A 251 -17.78 -0.70 -5.18
C LEU A 251 -17.93 -0.34 -6.66
N GLY A 252 -18.66 -1.16 -7.42
CA GLY A 252 -18.87 -1.00 -8.86
C GLY A 252 -19.85 0.10 -9.29
N GLN A 253 -20.52 0.78 -8.36
CA GLN A 253 -21.48 1.85 -8.69
C GLN A 253 -20.80 3.03 -9.40
N PRO A 254 -21.45 3.68 -10.39
CA PRO A 254 -20.78 4.67 -11.26
C PRO A 254 -20.01 5.77 -10.50
N LYS A 255 -20.61 6.36 -9.46
CA LYS A 255 -19.97 7.40 -8.65
C LYS A 255 -18.78 6.88 -7.84
N LYS A 256 -18.94 5.76 -7.14
CA LYS A 256 -17.87 5.15 -6.32
C LYS A 256 -16.72 4.63 -7.18
N LYS A 257 -17.04 4.01 -8.30
CA LYS A 257 -16.07 3.54 -9.30
C LYS A 257 -15.21 4.68 -9.81
N GLN A 258 -15.81 5.81 -10.20
CA GLN A 258 -15.07 6.99 -10.65
C GLN A 258 -14.14 7.53 -9.56
N GLN A 259 -14.63 7.61 -8.32
CA GLN A 259 -13.82 8.03 -7.18
C GLN A 259 -12.61 7.12 -6.95
N ILE A 260 -12.82 5.79 -6.93
CA ILE A 260 -11.74 4.82 -6.68
C ILE A 260 -10.72 4.83 -7.81
N TRP A 261 -11.20 4.89 -9.06
CA TRP A 261 -10.32 4.97 -10.22
C TRP A 261 -9.57 6.29 -10.30
N GLY A 262 -10.10 7.40 -9.74
CA GLY A 262 -9.35 8.64 -9.59
C GLY A 262 -8.11 8.49 -8.69
N PHE A 263 -8.13 7.57 -7.72
CA PHE A 263 -6.92 7.29 -6.92
C PHE A 263 -5.82 6.57 -7.70
N HIS A 264 -6.13 5.95 -8.85
CA HIS A 264 -5.10 5.36 -9.71
C HIS A 264 -4.19 6.42 -10.32
N ASP A 265 -4.68 7.64 -10.50
CA ASP A 265 -3.86 8.75 -11.00
C ASP A 265 -2.75 9.14 -9.99
N ASN A 266 -3.03 9.00 -8.68
CA ASN A 266 -2.06 9.28 -7.61
C ASN A 266 -0.93 8.23 -7.53
N ILE A 267 -1.16 7.04 -8.08
CA ILE A 267 -0.16 5.96 -8.14
C ILE A 267 0.40 5.77 -9.55
N ALA A 268 0.20 6.73 -10.46
CA ALA A 268 0.82 6.70 -11.78
C ALA A 268 2.35 6.54 -11.63
N GLY A 269 2.93 5.56 -12.33
CA GLY A 269 4.34 5.21 -12.20
C GLY A 269 4.69 4.31 -11.01
N PHE A 270 3.74 3.92 -10.15
CA PHE A 270 4.03 3.02 -9.02
C PHE A 270 4.53 1.65 -9.49
N ILE A 271 3.85 1.04 -10.46
CA ILE A 271 4.24 -0.26 -11.05
C ILE A 271 5.45 -0.09 -11.98
N GLU A 272 5.40 0.89 -12.89
CA GLU A 272 6.44 1.13 -13.90
C GLU A 272 7.80 1.48 -13.27
N ALA A 273 7.81 2.31 -12.21
CA ALA A 273 9.00 2.53 -11.42
C ALA A 273 9.37 1.28 -10.61
N GLY A 274 8.40 0.55 -10.03
CA GLY A 274 8.69 -0.68 -9.30
C GLY A 274 9.35 -1.81 -10.13
N GLU A 275 9.14 -1.84 -11.44
CA GLU A 275 9.79 -2.81 -12.34
C GLU A 275 11.11 -2.30 -12.92
N SER A 276 11.22 -0.98 -13.15
CA SER A 276 12.36 -0.36 -13.85
C SER A 276 13.40 0.28 -12.91
N GLN A 277 12.97 0.62 -11.70
CA GLN A 277 13.69 1.40 -10.69
C GLN A 277 13.14 1.02 -9.31
N LEU A 278 13.61 -0.08 -8.74
CA LEU A 278 13.67 -0.18 -7.29
C LEU A 278 15.02 0.37 -6.85
N PRO A 279 15.21 1.71 -6.76
CA PRO A 279 16.24 2.17 -5.86
C PRO A 279 15.83 1.63 -4.49
N ALA A 280 16.82 1.18 -3.73
CA ALA A 280 16.69 1.04 -2.29
C ALA A 280 15.83 2.21 -1.79
N LEU A 281 14.86 1.92 -0.91
CA LEU A 281 14.42 2.97 0.01
C LEU A 281 15.69 3.67 0.46
N ALA A 282 15.80 4.97 0.16
CA ALA A 282 16.99 5.73 0.48
C ALA A 282 17.40 5.33 1.90
N ALA A 283 18.60 4.76 2.03
CA ALA A 283 19.20 4.46 3.32
C ALA A 283 19.28 5.73 4.20
N ASP A 284 19.06 6.90 3.58
CA ASP A 284 19.19 8.24 4.16
C ASP A 284 17.86 8.89 4.58
N ALA A 285 16.73 8.17 4.59
CA ALA A 285 15.48 8.67 5.21
C ALA A 285 15.38 8.30 6.71
N GLU A 286 16.40 7.67 7.28
CA GLU A 286 16.60 7.58 8.73
C GLU A 286 17.71 8.57 9.11
N PRO A 287 17.52 9.44 10.13
CA PRO A 287 18.54 10.42 10.47
C PRO A 287 19.79 9.72 11.02
N GLU A 288 20.90 9.84 10.27
CA GLU A 288 22.25 9.52 10.72
C GLU A 288 22.57 10.32 12.00
N VAL A 289 22.87 9.61 13.09
CA VAL A 289 23.68 10.18 14.18
C VAL A 289 24.65 9.12 14.70
N SER A 290 25.92 9.34 14.37
CA SER A 290 27.15 8.99 15.07
C SER A 290 27.06 8.06 16.30
N ALA A 291 27.79 6.95 16.19
CA ALA A 291 28.06 5.95 17.23
C ALA A 291 28.54 6.49 18.59
N LEU A 292 28.27 5.71 19.66
CA LEU A 292 29.16 5.29 20.79
C LEU A 292 28.31 4.60 21.91
N PRO A 293 28.91 3.87 22.90
CA PRO A 293 29.60 2.57 22.89
C PRO A 293 28.74 1.46 23.61
N PRO A 294 29.20 0.21 23.82
CA PRO A 294 28.29 -0.93 24.02
C PRO A 294 27.77 -1.06 25.46
N GLN A 295 26.48 -1.37 25.62
CA GLN A 295 25.92 -1.82 26.91
C GLN A 295 25.13 -3.14 26.82
N LYS A 296 25.77 -4.16 27.39
CA LYS A 296 25.27 -5.24 28.27
C LYS A 296 23.80 -5.65 28.21
N ASN A 297 23.61 -6.90 27.75
CA ASN A 297 22.71 -7.94 28.27
C ASN A 297 21.59 -7.50 29.22
N GLY A 298 20.36 -7.49 28.70
CA GLY A 298 19.14 -7.54 29.49
C GLY A 298 17.93 -7.76 28.59
N LYS A 299 17.40 -8.99 28.55
CA LYS A 299 16.08 -9.27 27.96
C LYS A 299 15.04 -8.43 28.70
N GLN A 300 14.41 -7.47 28.02
CA GLN A 300 13.18 -6.84 28.50
C GLN A 300 12.04 -7.17 27.52
N LEU A 301 10.95 -7.68 28.08
CA LEU A 301 9.68 -7.87 27.39
C LEU A 301 9.19 -6.50 26.90
N ARG A 302 8.83 -6.43 25.62
CA ARG A 302 8.14 -5.28 25.02
C ARG A 302 6.76 -5.15 25.68
N LYS A 303 6.46 -3.96 26.18
CA LYS A 303 5.21 -3.67 26.87
C LYS A 303 4.35 -2.76 25.99
N ILE A 304 3.29 -3.31 25.43
CA ILE A 304 2.26 -2.53 24.73
C ILE A 304 1.20 -2.17 25.78
N THR A 305 0.85 -0.89 25.87
CA THR A 305 -0.20 -0.41 26.78
C THR A 305 -1.40 0.00 25.94
N GLN A 306 -2.49 -0.76 26.02
CA GLN A 306 -3.81 -0.40 25.50
C GLN A 306 -4.71 0.00 26.68
N VAL A 307 -5.63 0.93 26.46
CA VAL A 307 -6.70 1.28 27.40
C VAL A 307 -7.99 0.64 26.88
N GLU A 308 -8.72 -0.07 27.74
CA GLU A 308 -9.94 -0.81 27.41
C GLU A 308 -11.10 0.13 27.04
N GLU A 309 -11.83 -0.18 25.95
CA GLU A 309 -13.08 0.47 25.56
C GLU A 309 -14.29 -0.39 25.98
N GLU A 310 -15.33 0.25 26.53
CA GLU A 310 -16.68 -0.31 26.72
C GLU A 310 -17.45 -0.26 25.38
N LEU A 311 -18.06 -1.38 24.98
CA LEU A 311 -18.74 -1.60 23.70
C LEU A 311 -20.26 -1.36 23.79
N ASP A 312 -20.83 -0.66 22.80
CA ASP A 312 -22.27 -0.51 22.59
C ASP A 312 -22.88 -1.80 21.98
N GLU A 313 -23.84 -2.42 22.68
CA GLU A 313 -24.39 -3.76 22.45
C GLU A 313 -25.32 -3.94 21.22
N GLU A 314 -25.57 -2.91 20.41
CA GLU A 314 -26.61 -2.96 19.35
C GLU A 314 -26.10 -3.24 17.92
N LEU A 315 -24.79 -3.49 17.73
CA LEU A 315 -24.18 -3.61 16.39
C LEU A 315 -23.41 -4.92 16.11
N ASP A 316 -23.40 -5.87 17.03
CA ASP A 316 -22.67 -7.16 16.93
C ASP A 316 -23.28 -8.16 15.91
N GLU A 317 -24.50 -7.95 15.43
CA GLU A 317 -25.21 -8.95 14.61
C GLU A 317 -24.69 -9.08 13.16
N LEU A 318 -23.72 -8.28 12.73
CA LEU A 318 -23.09 -8.41 11.39
C LEU A 318 -21.55 -8.57 11.42
N ASP A 319 -20.94 -8.43 12.60
CA ASP A 319 -19.54 -8.77 12.88
C ASP A 319 -19.38 -10.19 13.44
N GLU A 320 -20.47 -10.95 13.49
CA GLU A 320 -20.44 -12.38 13.73
C GLU A 320 -19.74 -13.09 12.56
N PHE A 321 -18.42 -13.21 12.68
CA PHE A 321 -17.63 -14.14 11.90
C PHE A 321 -18.25 -15.52 12.09
N GLY A 322 -18.94 -16.02 11.06
CA GLY A 322 -19.44 -17.39 11.05
C GLY A 322 -18.32 -18.33 11.48
N THR A 323 -18.53 -18.99 12.61
CA THR A 323 -17.66 -20.05 13.12
C THR A 323 -17.79 -21.25 12.21
N ASP A 324 -17.03 -21.27 11.13
CA ASP A 324 -16.69 -22.48 10.38
C ASP A 324 -15.52 -22.15 9.43
N SER A 325 -14.33 -22.18 10.01
CA SER A 325 -13.08 -22.19 9.29
C SER A 325 -12.06 -22.94 10.16
N GLU A 326 -12.30 -24.25 10.32
CA GLU A 326 -11.19 -25.16 10.57
C GLU A 326 -10.24 -25.03 9.36
N LEU A 327 -9.16 -24.27 9.55
CA LEU A 327 -8.03 -24.31 8.66
C LEU A 327 -7.43 -25.70 8.82
N GLU A 328 -7.63 -26.56 7.84
CA GLU A 328 -6.91 -27.83 7.71
C GLU A 328 -5.40 -27.53 7.85
N GLU A 329 -4.78 -28.19 8.82
CA GLU A 329 -3.33 -28.22 8.98
C GLU A 329 -2.69 -28.65 7.65
N PHE A 330 -1.87 -27.77 7.08
CA PHE A 330 -0.96 -28.16 6.02
C PHE A 330 0.06 -29.14 6.61
N GLU A 331 -0.19 -30.43 6.47
CA GLU A 331 0.84 -31.46 6.64
C GLU A 331 1.90 -31.30 5.54
N ASP A 332 3.16 -31.24 5.97
CA ASP A 332 4.36 -31.21 5.15
C ASP A 332 4.35 -32.34 4.13
N PHE A 333 4.15 -32.01 2.85
CA PHE A 333 4.35 -32.95 1.76
C PHE A 333 5.82 -32.91 1.31
N ASP A 334 6.67 -33.56 2.10
CA ASP A 334 7.97 -34.08 1.64
C ASP A 334 8.17 -35.47 2.23
N LYS A 335 7.86 -36.50 1.43
CA LYS A 335 8.62 -37.75 1.36
C LYS A 335 8.18 -38.62 0.17
N ASP A 336 9.22 -39.00 -0.58
CA ASP A 336 9.35 -40.17 -1.45
C ASP A 336 8.78 -40.12 -2.87
N LEU A 337 9.59 -39.57 -3.81
CA LEU A 337 10.02 -40.28 -5.03
C LEU A 337 11.21 -39.61 -5.74
#